data_AF-A0A541B0G0-F1
#
_entry.id   AF-A0A541B0G0-F1
#
_cell.length_a   1.000
_cell.length_b   1.000
_cell.length_c   1.000
_cell.angle_alpha   90.00
_cell.angle_beta   90.00
_cell.angle_gamma   90.00
#
_symmetry.space_group_name_H-M   'P 1'
#
loop_
_entity.id
_entity.type
_entity.pdbx_description
1 polymer ?
#
loop_
_entity_poly.entity_id
_entity_poly.type
_entity_poly.pdbx_seq_one_letter_code
_entity_poly.pdbx_strand_id
1 'polypeptide(L)'
;MRAADGTTPLPDLEKFDQAVELAWREFRGTLADHIGAMRGEDILVVELAEEPGAGGYLPCVQFLAWSDDLVRCEVPSNAFLDPRFALSPADETLLGELGWQHPTCGPDDDPADGSPAHFLDRTVRWSDQLASMTVATFRDVWSVPHPSFLRAEAVGRRAGHLTGPTVRDWLASSDVDPMVAVAPRDPDHLRDLVEAALTDLLGDQPQVDGDGDFVLTIEGHAVFVIPHHTEPVVRLSVPLLYRIGGRTRAAETVADLTARWSHLRFVLREDRLNAVVEIPGFPFVPRHLTDLLERVTAFLATVDRAFAARFDAVGHRTTPRPAVANHERAPDVPPALMAVMQLVRYGEGTLAAETAADVCERDRAAILDYMRISAERTAEWGGSLERARAEANPDEVVHCEGEATAWAGTLAALSGALRAVSFSRPGLTPAPPEEPPRQLELFDEPSELTLFDAPR
;
A
#
# COMPACT_ATOMS: atom_id res chain seq x y z
N MET A 1 -23.40 -30.78 -31.82
CA MET A 1 -21.93 -30.55 -31.87
C MET A 1 -21.70 -29.17 -32.45
N ARG A 2 -21.72 -28.14 -31.60
CA ARG A 2 -21.39 -26.76 -31.97
C ARG A 2 -20.09 -26.43 -31.26
N ALA A 3 -19.09 -26.04 -32.05
CA ALA A 3 -17.78 -25.61 -31.56
C ALA A 3 -17.96 -24.35 -30.71
N ALA A 4 -17.34 -24.36 -29.53
CA ALA A 4 -17.18 -23.18 -28.69
C ALA A 4 -16.02 -22.36 -29.28
N ASP A 5 -16.34 -21.19 -29.80
CA ASP A 5 -15.35 -20.21 -30.24
C ASP A 5 -14.90 -19.44 -28.99
N GLY A 6 -13.76 -19.85 -28.45
CA GLY A 6 -13.13 -19.24 -27.28
C GLY A 6 -12.28 -18.05 -27.72
N THR A 7 -12.91 -16.91 -27.96
CA THR A 7 -12.20 -15.62 -28.03
C THR A 7 -12.54 -14.85 -26.77
N THR A 8 -11.62 -14.87 -25.81
CA THR A 8 -11.61 -13.93 -24.68
C THR A 8 -11.64 -12.51 -25.27
N PRO A 9 -12.57 -11.63 -24.87
CA PRO A 9 -12.57 -10.26 -25.39
C PRO A 9 -11.27 -9.58 -24.95
N LEU A 10 -10.48 -9.10 -25.92
CA LEU A 10 -9.34 -8.24 -25.67
C LEU A 10 -9.81 -7.06 -24.79
N PRO A 11 -9.02 -6.63 -23.79
CA PRO A 11 -9.29 -5.41 -23.07
C PRO A 11 -9.48 -4.27 -24.08
N ASP A 12 -10.48 -3.43 -23.82
CA ASP A 12 -10.90 -2.33 -24.68
C ASP A 12 -9.75 -1.33 -24.84
N LEU A 13 -8.93 -1.49 -25.90
CA LEU A 13 -7.70 -0.70 -26.10
C LEU A 13 -7.97 0.81 -26.08
N GLU A 14 -9.15 1.24 -26.54
CA GLU A 14 -9.56 2.65 -26.50
C GLU A 14 -9.67 3.18 -25.06
N LYS A 15 -10.07 2.35 -24.09
CA LYS A 15 -10.11 2.73 -22.68
C LYS A 15 -8.73 2.80 -22.05
N PHE A 16 -7.81 1.92 -22.47
CA PHE A 16 -6.44 1.94 -22.01
C PHE A 16 -5.71 3.20 -22.50
N ASP A 17 -5.85 3.54 -23.78
CA ASP A 17 -5.25 4.75 -24.35
C ASP A 17 -5.79 6.01 -23.68
N GLN A 18 -7.11 6.08 -23.41
CA GLN A 18 -7.72 7.18 -22.67
C GLN A 18 -7.18 7.32 -21.23
N ALA A 19 -6.94 6.20 -20.54
CA ALA A 19 -6.37 6.21 -19.20
C ALA A 19 -4.92 6.72 -19.22
N VAL A 20 -4.12 6.32 -20.21
CA VAL A 20 -2.74 6.81 -20.38
C VAL A 20 -2.72 8.32 -20.67
N GLU A 21 -3.60 8.82 -21.55
CA GLU A 21 -3.71 10.26 -21.81
C GLU A 21 -4.10 11.06 -20.57
N LEU A 22 -5.03 10.52 -19.77
CA LEU A 22 -5.46 11.16 -18.54
C LEU A 22 -4.31 11.24 -17.51
N ALA A 23 -3.58 10.15 -17.33
CA ALA A 23 -2.44 10.11 -16.41
C ALA A 23 -1.36 11.14 -16.80
N TRP A 24 -1.04 11.26 -18.10
CA TRP A 24 -0.12 12.29 -18.59
C TRP A 24 -0.64 13.71 -18.34
N ARG A 25 -1.94 13.94 -18.51
CA ARG A 25 -2.58 15.24 -18.25
C ARG A 25 -2.52 15.62 -16.77
N GLU A 26 -2.80 14.67 -15.88
CA GLU A 26 -2.73 14.86 -14.43
C GLU A 26 -1.29 15.12 -13.97
N PHE A 27 -0.34 14.32 -14.45
CA PHE A 27 1.08 14.53 -14.19
C PHE A 27 1.54 15.92 -14.63
N ARG A 28 1.16 16.38 -15.83
CA ARG A 28 1.44 17.75 -16.30
C ARG A 28 0.88 18.80 -15.35
N GLY A 29 -0.38 18.66 -14.91
CA GLY A 29 -1.02 19.60 -14.00
C GLY A 29 -0.27 19.72 -12.68
N THR A 30 0.01 18.58 -12.04
CA THR A 30 0.75 18.52 -10.78
C THR A 30 2.18 19.08 -10.91
N LEU A 31 2.86 18.77 -12.02
CA LEU A 31 4.19 19.30 -12.31
C LEU A 31 4.15 20.83 -12.52
N ALA A 32 3.15 21.35 -13.23
CA ALA A 32 2.97 22.78 -13.44
C ALA A 32 2.69 23.53 -12.13
N ASP A 33 1.86 22.96 -11.26
CA ASP A 33 1.57 23.52 -9.93
C ASP A 33 2.83 23.57 -9.06
N HIS A 34 3.64 22.51 -9.10
CA HIS A 34 4.90 22.47 -8.37
C HIS A 34 5.90 23.51 -8.88
N ILE A 35 6.15 23.55 -10.20
CA ILE A 35 7.05 24.53 -10.82
C ILE A 35 6.60 25.97 -10.51
N GLY A 36 5.28 26.25 -10.57
CA GLY A 36 4.72 27.56 -10.25
C GLY A 36 4.97 27.99 -8.79
N ALA A 37 5.10 27.02 -7.91
CA ALA A 37 5.31 27.19 -6.48
C ALA A 37 6.79 27.23 -6.06
N MET A 38 7.73 26.85 -6.94
CA MET A 38 9.17 26.86 -6.66
C MET A 38 9.67 28.27 -6.33
N ARG A 39 10.57 28.37 -5.36
CA ARG A 39 11.23 29.60 -4.92
C ARG A 39 12.73 29.37 -4.79
N GLY A 40 13.51 30.45 -4.72
CA GLY A 40 14.97 30.44 -4.83
C GLY A 40 15.67 29.27 -4.14
N GLU A 41 16.59 28.64 -4.88
CA GLU A 41 17.35 27.43 -4.56
C GLU A 41 16.54 26.11 -4.51
N ASP A 42 15.23 26.12 -4.78
CA ASP A 42 14.47 24.88 -4.99
C ASP A 42 14.99 24.13 -6.24
N ILE A 43 15.22 22.83 -6.07
CA ILE A 43 15.62 21.93 -7.15
C ILE A 43 14.57 20.83 -7.26
N LEU A 44 14.13 20.55 -8.49
CA LEU A 44 13.31 19.39 -8.81
C LEU A 44 14.02 18.61 -9.92
N VAL A 45 14.16 17.30 -9.74
CA VAL A 45 14.62 16.38 -10.78
C VAL A 45 13.50 15.38 -11.05
N VAL A 46 13.06 15.29 -12.30
CA VAL A 46 12.17 14.23 -12.78
C VAL A 46 13.01 13.29 -13.62
N GLU A 47 13.10 12.02 -13.26
CA GLU A 47 13.94 11.03 -13.96
C GLU A 47 13.20 9.73 -14.21
N LEU A 48 13.73 8.89 -15.10
CA LEU A 48 13.21 7.53 -15.30
C LEU A 48 13.49 6.67 -14.06
N ALA A 49 12.46 5.99 -13.54
CA ALA A 49 12.52 5.09 -12.38
C ALA A 49 13.15 3.72 -12.74
N GLU A 50 14.38 3.74 -13.21
CA GLU A 50 15.21 2.54 -13.48
C GLU A 50 16.46 2.56 -12.60
N GLU A 51 17.14 1.42 -12.42
CA GLU A 51 18.46 1.44 -11.79
C GLU A 51 19.49 2.06 -12.74
N PRO A 52 20.28 3.06 -12.29
CA PRO A 52 21.28 3.69 -13.13
C PRO A 52 22.32 2.66 -13.58
N GLY A 53 22.63 2.66 -14.87
CA GLY A 53 23.72 1.85 -15.42
C GLY A 53 25.08 2.38 -14.97
N ALA A 54 26.14 1.60 -15.21
CA ALA A 54 27.50 2.01 -14.86
C ALA A 54 28.08 3.13 -15.74
N GLY A 55 27.29 3.72 -16.66
CA GLY A 55 27.80 4.47 -17.82
C GLY A 55 27.23 5.88 -18.07
N GLY A 56 26.40 6.44 -17.19
CA GLY A 56 25.85 7.80 -17.37
C GLY A 56 24.55 8.04 -16.61
N TYR A 57 23.93 9.20 -16.80
CA TYR A 57 22.63 9.55 -16.22
C TYR A 57 21.48 8.89 -17.00
N LEU A 58 20.41 8.54 -16.27
CA LEU A 58 19.14 8.15 -16.88
C LEU A 58 18.44 9.37 -17.51
N PRO A 59 17.47 9.17 -18.42
CA PRO A 59 16.63 10.24 -18.91
C PRO A 59 16.02 11.04 -17.77
N CYS A 60 16.36 12.32 -17.69
CA CYS A 60 15.84 13.21 -16.67
C CYS A 60 15.61 14.63 -17.19
N VAL A 61 14.77 15.37 -16.48
CA VAL A 61 14.57 16.81 -16.64
C VAL A 61 14.75 17.44 -15.26
N GLN A 62 15.71 18.35 -15.17
CA GLN A 62 16.01 19.08 -13.95
C GLN A 62 15.44 20.49 -14.03
N PHE A 63 14.91 20.97 -12.92
CA PHE A 63 14.42 22.33 -12.71
C PHE A 63 15.20 22.94 -11.56
N LEU A 64 15.78 24.11 -11.80
CA LEU A 64 16.51 24.88 -10.83
C LEU A 64 15.86 26.25 -10.69
N ALA A 65 15.25 26.53 -9.55
CA ALA A 65 14.76 27.88 -9.25
C ALA A 65 15.93 28.77 -8.82
N TRP A 66 16.13 29.85 -9.55
CA TRP A 66 17.12 30.88 -9.26
C TRP A 66 16.44 32.24 -9.24
N SER A 67 16.83 33.12 -8.32
CA SER A 67 16.09 34.36 -8.01
C SER A 67 14.63 34.11 -7.58
N ASP A 68 13.81 35.16 -7.46
CA ASP A 68 12.46 35.06 -6.89
C ASP A 68 11.43 34.42 -7.83
N ASP A 69 11.65 34.46 -9.16
CA ASP A 69 10.64 34.02 -10.14
C ASP A 69 11.17 33.32 -11.38
N LEU A 70 12.48 33.06 -11.49
CA LEU A 70 13.09 32.43 -12.66
C LEU A 70 13.38 30.94 -12.38
N VAL A 71 13.12 30.09 -13.36
CA VAL A 71 13.42 28.65 -13.33
C VAL A 71 14.20 28.30 -14.58
N ARG A 72 15.33 27.65 -14.36
CA ARG A 72 16.12 27.02 -15.41
C ARG A 72 15.74 25.55 -15.50
N CYS A 73 15.34 25.12 -16.68
CA CYS A 73 15.07 23.72 -16.97
C CYS A 73 16.21 23.14 -17.78
N GLU A 74 16.66 21.92 -17.47
CA GLU A 74 17.75 21.25 -18.16
C GLU A 74 17.42 19.80 -18.50
N VAL A 75 17.83 19.38 -19.70
CA VAL A 75 17.72 18.04 -20.26
C VAL A 75 19.14 17.58 -20.61
N PRO A 76 19.64 16.46 -20.05
CA PRO A 76 20.99 16.00 -20.29
C PRO A 76 21.28 15.79 -21.78
N SER A 77 22.47 16.21 -22.23
CA SER A 77 22.97 15.92 -23.56
C SER A 77 23.59 14.51 -23.62
N ASN A 78 23.89 14.03 -24.83
CA ASN A 78 24.59 12.76 -25.06
C ASN A 78 25.96 12.64 -24.38
N ALA A 79 26.54 13.75 -23.90
CA ALA A 79 27.76 13.74 -23.11
C ALA A 79 27.55 13.19 -21.69
N PHE A 80 26.32 13.23 -21.18
CA PHE A 80 25.95 12.86 -19.82
C PHE A 80 25.02 11.64 -19.76
N LEU A 81 24.22 11.40 -20.80
CA LEU A 81 23.29 10.26 -20.84
C LEU A 81 24.02 8.92 -20.91
N ASP A 82 23.46 7.91 -20.24
CA ASP A 82 23.84 6.52 -20.44
C ASP A 82 23.66 6.17 -21.95
N PRO A 83 24.64 5.51 -22.59
CA PRO A 83 24.58 5.18 -24.03
C PRO A 83 23.31 4.46 -24.49
N ARG A 84 22.60 3.77 -23.58
CA ARG A 84 21.31 3.12 -23.88
C ARG A 84 20.20 4.11 -24.22
N PHE A 85 20.30 5.35 -23.73
CA PHE A 85 19.31 6.41 -23.90
C PHE A 85 19.83 7.58 -24.73
N ALA A 86 20.91 7.37 -25.50
CA ALA A 86 21.51 8.40 -26.33
C ALA A 86 20.49 8.94 -27.35
N LEU A 87 20.35 10.26 -27.38
CA LEU A 87 19.51 11.02 -28.30
C LEU A 87 20.03 10.85 -29.73
N SER A 88 19.15 10.45 -30.65
CA SER A 88 19.45 10.48 -32.07
C SER A 88 19.44 11.93 -32.60
N PRO A 89 19.99 12.19 -33.81
CA PRO A 89 19.87 13.52 -34.42
C PRO A 89 18.41 13.97 -34.64
N ALA A 90 17.47 13.02 -34.79
CA ALA A 90 16.05 13.32 -34.89
C ALA A 90 15.48 13.76 -33.53
N ASP A 91 15.91 13.11 -32.44
CA ASP A 91 15.52 13.45 -31.07
C ASP A 91 16.05 14.83 -30.65
N GLU A 92 17.30 15.15 -31.00
CA GLU A 92 17.88 16.48 -30.78
C GLU A 92 17.15 17.58 -31.55
N THR A 93 16.64 17.26 -32.75
CA THR A 93 15.80 18.18 -33.54
C THR A 93 14.44 18.36 -32.86
N LEU A 94 13.83 17.29 -32.39
CA LEU A 94 12.54 17.32 -31.69
C LEU A 94 12.63 18.12 -30.39
N LEU A 95 13.72 17.99 -29.61
CA LEU A 95 13.97 18.84 -28.44
C LEU A 95 13.99 20.33 -28.82
N GLY A 96 14.64 20.69 -29.93
CA GLY A 96 14.64 22.05 -30.45
C GLY A 96 13.23 22.55 -30.84
N GLU A 97 12.42 21.71 -31.48
CA GLU A 97 11.03 22.01 -31.86
C GLU A 97 10.11 22.19 -30.63
N LEU A 98 10.36 21.42 -29.57
CA LEU A 98 9.67 21.57 -28.28
C LEU A 98 10.04 22.87 -27.56
N GLY A 99 11.18 23.50 -27.93
CA GLY A 99 11.62 24.79 -27.43
C GLY A 99 12.86 24.75 -26.53
N TRP A 100 13.52 23.60 -26.41
CA TRP A 100 14.80 23.48 -25.69
C TRP A 100 15.92 24.14 -26.49
N GLN A 101 16.83 24.85 -25.80
CA GLN A 101 18.02 25.41 -26.43
C GLN A 101 19.12 24.33 -26.50
N HIS A 102 19.93 24.37 -27.55
CA HIS A 102 21.07 23.47 -27.68
C HIS A 102 22.15 23.78 -26.62
N PRO A 103 22.96 22.78 -26.22
CA PRO A 103 24.11 23.00 -25.34
C PRO A 103 25.02 24.09 -25.90
N THR A 104 25.42 25.02 -25.03
CA THR A 104 26.20 26.21 -25.40
C THR A 104 27.67 26.10 -24.99
N CYS A 105 28.03 25.12 -24.16
CA CYS A 105 29.41 24.84 -23.75
C CYS A 105 29.66 23.33 -23.64
N GLY A 106 30.93 22.90 -23.69
CA GLY A 106 31.31 21.50 -23.48
C GLY A 106 31.21 21.08 -22.01
N PRO A 107 31.26 19.76 -21.71
CA PRO A 107 31.16 19.25 -20.33
C PRO A 107 32.31 19.69 -19.41
N ASP A 108 33.47 20.07 -19.98
CA ASP A 108 34.66 20.53 -19.24
C ASP A 108 34.83 22.06 -19.25
N ASP A 109 33.92 22.81 -19.88
CA ASP A 109 34.01 24.27 -20.00
C ASP A 109 33.35 24.98 -18.80
N ASP A 110 33.90 26.12 -18.37
CA ASP A 110 33.37 26.90 -17.24
C ASP A 110 32.00 27.51 -17.59
N PRO A 111 30.89 27.10 -16.93
CA PRO A 111 29.55 27.50 -17.30
C PRO A 111 29.26 28.90 -16.76
N ALA A 112 29.75 29.94 -17.44
CA ALA A 112 29.47 31.33 -17.06
C ALA A 112 27.99 31.67 -17.27
N ASP A 113 27.50 31.57 -18.51
CA ASP A 113 26.09 31.83 -18.91
C ASP A 113 25.48 30.67 -19.73
N GLY A 114 26.22 29.57 -19.92
CA GLY A 114 25.85 28.45 -20.78
C GLY A 114 25.38 27.21 -20.03
N SER A 115 24.98 26.17 -20.78
CA SER A 115 24.73 24.82 -20.25
C SER A 115 25.40 23.78 -21.15
N PRO A 116 26.06 22.75 -20.58
CA PRO A 116 26.48 21.58 -21.35
C PRO A 116 25.31 20.61 -21.62
N ALA A 117 24.14 20.88 -21.03
CA ALA A 117 22.86 20.24 -21.27
C ALA A 117 21.98 21.09 -22.20
N HIS A 118 20.91 20.51 -22.73
CA HIS A 118 19.85 21.29 -23.37
C HIS A 118 19.11 22.07 -22.28
N PHE A 119 18.87 23.36 -22.47
CA PHE A 119 18.36 24.20 -21.37
C PHE A 119 17.29 25.19 -21.82
N LEU A 120 16.52 25.70 -20.85
CA LEU A 120 15.55 26.75 -21.05
C LEU A 120 15.36 27.56 -19.77
N ASP A 121 15.53 28.87 -19.87
CA ASP A 121 15.23 29.81 -18.79
C ASP A 121 13.88 30.48 -19.01
N ARG A 122 12.98 30.32 -18.03
CA ARG A 122 11.64 30.95 -18.03
C ARG A 122 11.22 31.30 -16.62
N THR A 123 10.29 32.25 -16.51
CA THR A 123 9.71 32.57 -15.20
C THR A 123 8.74 31.47 -14.77
N VAL A 124 8.57 31.25 -13.46
CA VAL A 124 7.59 30.32 -12.85
C VAL A 124 6.15 30.50 -13.38
N ARG A 125 5.81 31.68 -13.91
CA ARG A 125 4.49 31.96 -14.54
C ARG A 125 4.22 31.14 -15.80
N TRP A 126 5.27 30.59 -16.43
CA TRP A 126 5.17 29.71 -17.59
C TRP A 126 5.25 28.23 -17.17
N SER A 127 4.93 27.90 -15.92
CA SER A 127 5.04 26.54 -15.38
C SER A 127 4.28 25.49 -16.18
N ASP A 128 3.09 25.82 -16.69
CA ASP A 128 2.32 24.91 -17.56
C ASP A 128 3.04 24.61 -18.87
N GLN A 129 3.73 25.60 -19.46
CA GLN A 129 4.54 25.37 -20.65
C GLN A 129 5.73 24.47 -20.32
N LEU A 130 6.43 24.73 -19.22
CA LEU A 130 7.58 23.93 -18.77
C LEU A 130 7.18 22.48 -18.50
N ALA A 131 6.04 22.27 -17.84
CA ALA A 131 5.48 20.95 -17.60
C ALA A 131 5.06 20.25 -18.91
N SER A 132 4.44 20.98 -19.85
CA SER A 132 4.08 20.45 -21.16
C SER A 132 5.30 20.00 -21.97
N MET A 133 6.37 20.80 -21.99
CA MET A 133 7.62 20.47 -22.67
C MET A 133 8.27 19.24 -22.06
N THR A 134 8.23 19.12 -20.72
CA THR A 134 8.78 17.97 -19.99
C THR A 134 8.04 16.68 -20.33
N VAL A 135 6.70 16.71 -20.34
CA VAL A 135 5.88 15.55 -20.75
C VAL A 135 6.17 15.14 -22.19
N ALA A 136 6.21 16.10 -23.11
CA ALA A 136 6.53 15.82 -24.50
C ALA A 136 7.96 15.26 -24.66
N THR A 137 8.91 15.72 -23.85
CA THR A 137 10.27 15.19 -23.86
C THR A 137 10.30 13.72 -23.42
N PHE A 138 9.64 13.35 -22.31
CA PHE A 138 9.58 11.94 -21.91
C PHE A 138 8.80 11.07 -22.89
N ARG A 139 7.68 11.57 -23.40
CA ARG A 139 6.77 10.79 -24.24
C ARG A 139 7.27 10.65 -25.68
N ASP A 140 7.70 11.74 -26.29
CA ASP A 140 7.95 11.80 -27.73
C ASP A 140 9.43 11.61 -28.06
N VAL A 141 10.34 12.00 -27.17
CA VAL A 141 11.79 11.79 -27.35
C VAL A 141 12.21 10.42 -26.77
N TRP A 142 11.92 10.16 -25.50
CA TRP A 142 12.33 8.91 -24.85
C TRP A 142 11.29 7.79 -24.89
N SER A 143 10.14 8.01 -25.53
CA SER A 143 9.10 6.99 -25.69
C SER A 143 8.62 6.37 -24.38
N VAL A 144 8.64 7.15 -23.28
CA VAL A 144 8.13 6.70 -21.98
C VAL A 144 6.62 6.48 -22.10
N PRO A 145 6.11 5.26 -21.82
CA PRO A 145 4.72 4.93 -22.10
C PRO A 145 3.75 5.55 -21.10
N HIS A 146 4.17 5.75 -19.85
CA HIS A 146 3.30 6.21 -18.76
C HIS A 146 4.09 6.98 -17.67
N PRO A 147 3.52 8.00 -17.02
CA PRO A 147 4.23 8.79 -16.00
C PRO A 147 4.63 7.99 -14.76
N SER A 148 4.04 6.82 -14.50
CA SER A 148 4.44 5.94 -13.39
C SER A 148 5.85 5.35 -13.54
N PHE A 149 6.45 5.45 -14.73
CA PHE A 149 7.84 5.10 -14.97
C PHE A 149 8.79 6.25 -14.61
N LEU A 150 8.27 7.38 -14.16
CA LEU A 150 9.07 8.51 -13.71
C LEU A 150 9.16 8.51 -12.18
N ARG A 151 10.26 9.05 -11.67
CA ARG A 151 10.50 9.36 -10.27
C ARG A 151 10.80 10.85 -10.18
N ALA A 152 10.26 11.49 -9.15
CA ALA A 152 10.51 12.91 -8.91
C ALA A 152 11.21 13.08 -7.56
N GLU A 153 12.33 13.79 -7.55
CA GLU A 153 13.08 14.13 -6.35
C GLU A 153 13.20 15.65 -6.25
N ALA A 154 12.83 16.22 -5.10
CA ALA A 154 12.98 17.65 -4.86
C ALA A 154 13.83 17.93 -3.63
N VAL A 155 14.70 18.92 -3.76
CA VAL A 155 15.54 19.46 -2.68
C VAL A 155 15.10 20.90 -2.42
N GLY A 156 14.75 21.21 -1.16
CA GLY A 156 14.10 22.47 -0.78
C GLY A 156 12.64 22.23 -0.42
N ARG A 157 11.71 22.82 -1.16
CA ARG A 157 10.27 22.53 -1.04
C ARG A 157 10.00 21.06 -1.37
N ARG A 158 9.37 20.32 -0.44
CA ARG A 158 8.95 18.93 -0.69
C ARG A 158 8.15 18.87 -1.99
N ALA A 159 8.61 18.05 -2.94
CA ALA A 159 7.76 17.50 -3.97
C ALA A 159 6.54 16.89 -3.27
N GLY A 160 5.34 17.34 -3.62
CA GLY A 160 4.17 16.51 -3.39
C GLY A 160 4.33 15.19 -4.15
N HIS A 161 3.33 14.31 -4.14
CA HIS A 161 3.33 13.16 -5.06
C HIS A 161 3.23 13.68 -6.51
N LEU A 162 4.38 14.05 -7.11
CA LEU A 162 4.48 14.65 -8.45
C LEU A 162 4.26 13.62 -9.54
N THR A 163 4.71 12.39 -9.28
CA THR A 163 4.20 11.21 -9.98
C THR A 163 2.75 11.07 -9.54
N GLY A 164 1.84 11.46 -10.43
CA GLY A 164 0.42 11.29 -10.21
C GLY A 164 0.06 9.85 -9.83
N PRO A 165 -1.21 9.59 -9.50
CA PRO A 165 -1.68 8.28 -9.08
C PRO A 165 -1.13 7.18 -10.01
N THR A 166 -0.49 6.16 -9.43
CA THR A 166 -0.10 4.95 -10.15
C THR A 166 -1.34 4.29 -10.79
N VAL A 167 -1.19 3.35 -11.73
CA VAL A 167 -2.35 2.59 -12.26
C VAL A 167 -3.19 1.96 -11.13
N ARG A 168 -2.55 1.64 -10.00
CA ARG A 168 -3.22 1.19 -8.77
C ARG A 168 -4.02 2.31 -8.10
N ASP A 169 -3.42 3.49 -7.99
CA ASP A 169 -4.11 4.67 -7.48
C ASP A 169 -5.21 5.13 -8.44
N TRP A 170 -5.14 4.95 -9.76
CA TRP A 170 -6.24 5.28 -10.69
C TRP A 170 -7.44 4.32 -10.53
N LEU A 171 -7.17 3.09 -10.12
CA LEU A 171 -8.21 2.13 -9.73
C LEU A 171 -8.82 2.46 -8.35
N ALA A 172 -8.07 3.14 -7.47
CA ALA A 172 -8.48 3.52 -6.12
C ALA A 172 -8.97 4.99 -5.99
N SER A 173 -8.56 5.87 -6.91
CA SER A 173 -8.84 7.31 -6.97
C SER A 173 -9.76 7.57 -8.15
N SER A 174 -10.89 6.87 -8.14
CA SER A 174 -12.07 7.51 -8.69
C SER A 174 -12.46 8.57 -7.68
N ASP A 175 -12.49 9.83 -8.10
CA ASP A 175 -13.55 10.74 -7.68
C ASP A 175 -14.84 10.03 -8.12
N VAL A 176 -15.28 9.01 -7.35
CA VAL A 176 -16.38 8.15 -7.76
C VAL A 176 -17.57 9.06 -7.66
N ASP A 177 -18.08 9.53 -8.81
CA ASP A 177 -19.34 10.25 -8.81
C ASP A 177 -20.32 9.39 -8.00
N PRO A 178 -20.79 9.88 -6.84
CA PRO A 178 -21.51 9.04 -5.89
C PRO A 178 -22.79 8.48 -6.53
N MET A 179 -23.26 9.11 -7.60
CA MET A 179 -24.47 8.72 -8.32
C MET A 179 -24.25 7.78 -9.51
N VAL A 180 -23.01 7.51 -9.91
CA VAL A 180 -22.72 6.61 -11.03
C VAL A 180 -22.68 5.16 -10.54
N ALA A 181 -23.46 4.32 -11.22
CA ALA A 181 -23.45 2.87 -11.01
C ALA A 181 -22.27 2.24 -11.75
N VAL A 182 -21.36 1.61 -11.01
CA VAL A 182 -20.17 0.94 -11.54
C VAL A 182 -20.34 -0.57 -11.41
N ALA A 183 -20.20 -1.31 -12.51
CA ALA A 183 -20.14 -2.76 -12.48
C ALA A 183 -18.71 -3.21 -12.12
N PRO A 184 -18.47 -3.79 -10.94
CA PRO A 184 -17.14 -4.29 -10.59
C PRO A 184 -16.73 -5.42 -11.54
N ARG A 185 -15.42 -5.54 -11.75
CA ARG A 185 -14.81 -6.52 -12.67
C ARG A 185 -14.54 -7.83 -11.96
N ASP A 186 -14.12 -7.71 -10.70
CA ASP A 186 -13.73 -8.77 -9.78
C ASP A 186 -13.93 -8.28 -8.33
N PRO A 187 -13.80 -9.17 -7.33
CA PRO A 187 -13.95 -8.80 -5.91
C PRO A 187 -12.96 -7.73 -5.42
N ASP A 188 -11.74 -7.70 -5.97
CA ASP A 188 -10.72 -6.71 -5.60
C ASP A 188 -11.12 -5.33 -6.12
N HIS A 189 -11.63 -5.23 -7.35
CA HIS A 189 -12.17 -3.99 -7.90
C HIS A 189 -13.40 -3.50 -7.11
N LEU A 190 -14.25 -4.40 -6.59
CA LEU A 190 -15.33 -4.00 -5.69
C LEU A 190 -14.79 -3.43 -4.37
N ARG A 191 -13.72 -4.02 -3.83
CA ARG A 191 -13.04 -3.50 -2.63
C ARG A 191 -12.47 -2.10 -2.87
N ASP A 192 -11.78 -1.89 -3.99
CA ASP A 192 -11.22 -0.58 -4.36
C ASP A 192 -12.32 0.49 -4.47
N LEU A 193 -13.46 0.15 -5.11
CA LEU A 193 -14.61 1.06 -5.21
C LEU A 193 -15.23 1.39 -3.85
N VAL A 194 -15.25 0.45 -2.92
CA VAL A 194 -15.71 0.68 -1.54
C VAL A 194 -14.71 1.54 -0.77
N GLU A 195 -13.41 1.30 -0.89
CA GLU A 195 -12.36 2.11 -0.27
C GLU A 195 -12.44 3.56 -0.74
N ALA A 196 -12.59 3.78 -2.05
CA ALA A 196 -12.75 5.11 -2.63
C ALA A 196 -13.99 5.83 -2.06
N ALA A 197 -15.13 5.13 -2.02
CA ALA A 197 -16.38 5.68 -1.48
C ALA A 197 -16.29 6.02 0.02
N LEU A 198 -15.54 5.23 0.80
CA LEU A 198 -15.31 5.50 2.22
C LEU A 198 -14.31 6.63 2.45
N THR A 199 -13.27 6.71 1.62
CA THR A 199 -12.26 7.78 1.69
C THR A 199 -12.89 9.13 1.40
N ASP A 200 -13.76 9.22 0.39
CA ASP A 200 -14.55 10.43 0.10
C ASP A 200 -15.45 10.82 1.28
N LEU A 201 -16.14 9.85 1.89
CA LEU A 201 -17.01 10.08 3.04
C LEU A 201 -16.25 10.57 4.29
N LEU A 202 -15.07 9.99 4.57
CA LEU A 202 -14.29 10.27 5.78
C LEU A 202 -13.36 11.48 5.63
N GLY A 203 -12.96 11.81 4.39
CA GLY A 203 -11.91 12.78 4.08
C GLY A 203 -10.49 12.28 4.36
N ASP A 204 -10.33 11.01 4.75
CA ASP A 204 -9.06 10.33 5.01
C ASP A 204 -9.23 8.82 4.75
N GLN A 205 -8.13 8.06 4.65
CA GLN A 205 -8.20 6.62 4.38
C GLN A 205 -8.91 5.87 5.52
N PRO A 206 -9.86 4.95 5.20
CA PRO A 206 -10.51 4.14 6.20
C PRO A 206 -9.50 3.20 6.87
N GLN A 207 -9.66 2.98 8.18
CA GLN A 207 -8.86 1.98 8.88
C GLN A 207 -9.19 0.59 8.33
N VAL A 208 -8.16 -0.21 8.07
CA VAL A 208 -8.28 -1.58 7.59
C VAL A 208 -7.91 -2.55 8.72
N ASP A 209 -8.70 -3.60 8.92
CA ASP A 209 -8.38 -4.66 9.89
C ASP A 209 -7.49 -5.77 9.30
N GLY A 210 -7.12 -6.75 10.13
CA GLY A 210 -6.23 -7.83 9.74
C GLY A 210 -6.80 -8.81 8.70
N ASP A 211 -8.11 -8.82 8.50
CA ASP A 211 -8.79 -9.58 7.44
C ASP A 211 -9.00 -8.71 6.18
N GLY A 212 -8.57 -7.45 6.27
CA GLY A 212 -8.62 -6.41 5.25
C GLY A 212 -9.95 -5.66 5.22
N ASP A 213 -10.88 -5.93 6.13
CA ASP A 213 -12.18 -5.27 6.15
C ASP A 213 -12.03 -3.84 6.67
N PHE A 214 -12.88 -2.93 6.19
CA PHE A 214 -12.80 -1.53 6.62
C PHE A 214 -13.52 -1.34 7.95
N VAL A 215 -12.87 -0.65 8.89
CA VAL A 215 -13.39 -0.41 10.24
C VAL A 215 -13.67 1.08 10.41
N LEU A 216 -14.92 1.40 10.71
CA LEU A 216 -15.39 2.75 11.03
C LEU A 216 -15.76 2.83 12.50
N THR A 217 -15.49 3.96 13.15
CA THR A 217 -15.97 4.23 14.50
C THR A 217 -17.10 5.26 14.44
N ILE A 218 -18.34 4.82 14.70
CA ILE A 218 -19.55 5.65 14.61
C ILE A 218 -20.30 5.59 15.94
N GLU A 219 -20.58 6.75 16.56
CA GLU A 219 -21.28 6.85 17.85
C GLU A 219 -20.66 5.96 18.95
N GLY A 220 -19.34 5.76 18.91
CA GLY A 220 -18.61 4.87 19.81
C GLY A 220 -18.90 3.39 19.60
N HIS A 221 -19.30 2.96 18.39
CA HIS A 221 -19.43 1.56 17.98
C HIS A 221 -18.54 1.31 16.77
N ALA A 222 -17.97 0.09 16.71
CA ALA A 222 -17.22 -0.36 15.54
C ALA A 222 -18.19 -0.86 14.46
N VAL A 223 -18.12 -0.27 13.27
CA VAL A 223 -18.88 -0.64 12.09
C VAL A 223 -17.90 -1.21 11.08
N PHE A 224 -18.06 -2.49 10.75
CA PHE A 224 -17.23 -3.20 9.78
C PHE A 224 -17.90 -3.14 8.41
N VAL A 225 -17.15 -2.73 7.39
CA VAL A 225 -17.54 -2.76 5.98
C VAL A 225 -16.74 -3.86 5.30
N ILE A 226 -17.44 -4.90 4.86
CA ILE A 226 -16.87 -6.18 4.44
C ILE A 226 -17.27 -6.42 2.98
N PRO A 227 -16.43 -6.07 1.99
CA PRO A 227 -16.60 -6.50 0.60
C PRO A 227 -16.42 -8.02 0.52
N HIS A 228 -17.42 -8.76 0.03
CA HIS A 228 -17.37 -10.21 -0.01
C HIS A 228 -16.35 -10.71 -1.05
N HIS A 229 -15.51 -11.66 -0.67
CA HIS A 229 -14.40 -12.17 -1.49
C HIS A 229 -14.84 -13.02 -2.70
N THR A 230 -16.09 -13.49 -2.75
CA THR A 230 -16.59 -14.37 -3.84
C THR A 230 -17.92 -13.91 -4.45
N GLU A 231 -18.64 -13.01 -3.80
CA GLU A 231 -19.97 -12.57 -4.25
C GLU A 231 -19.93 -11.05 -4.38
N PRO A 232 -20.62 -10.45 -5.35
CA PRO A 232 -20.65 -8.99 -5.48
C PRO A 232 -21.62 -8.38 -4.47
N VAL A 233 -21.28 -8.49 -3.19
CA VAL A 233 -22.06 -7.98 -2.06
C VAL A 233 -21.11 -7.31 -1.08
N VAL A 234 -21.49 -6.14 -0.58
CA VAL A 234 -20.79 -5.45 0.51
C VAL A 234 -21.65 -5.59 1.76
N ARG A 235 -21.07 -6.09 2.85
CA ARG A 235 -21.78 -6.27 4.12
C ARG A 235 -21.34 -5.23 5.14
N LEU A 236 -22.30 -4.52 5.72
CA LEU A 236 -22.08 -3.75 6.95
C LEU A 236 -22.40 -4.66 8.14
N SER A 237 -21.46 -4.81 9.06
CA SER A 237 -21.64 -5.59 10.29
C SER A 237 -21.33 -4.73 11.50
N VAL A 238 -22.24 -4.70 12.47
CA VAL A 238 -22.10 -3.91 13.69
C VAL A 238 -22.37 -4.79 14.90
N PRO A 239 -21.32 -5.15 15.68
CA PRO A 239 -21.51 -5.77 16.98
C PRO A 239 -22.19 -4.78 17.94
N LEU A 240 -23.35 -5.14 18.46
CA LEU A 240 -24.15 -4.27 19.33
C LEU A 240 -24.04 -4.65 20.80
N LEU A 241 -24.28 -5.93 21.10
CA LEU A 241 -24.36 -6.44 22.47
C LEU A 241 -23.64 -7.79 22.59
N TYR A 242 -23.12 -8.06 23.78
CA TYR A 242 -22.55 -9.35 24.18
C TYR A 242 -23.02 -9.74 25.58
N ARG A 243 -22.90 -11.03 25.94
CA ARG A 243 -23.37 -11.60 27.22
C ARG A 243 -24.86 -11.38 27.48
N ILE A 244 -25.70 -11.59 26.46
CA ILE A 244 -27.14 -11.41 26.54
C ILE A 244 -27.78 -12.45 27.49
N GLY A 245 -28.48 -11.96 28.51
CA GLY A 245 -29.34 -12.77 29.38
C GLY A 245 -30.70 -13.10 28.74
N GLY A 246 -31.22 -14.30 28.97
CA GLY A 246 -32.60 -14.64 28.64
C GLY A 246 -32.96 -14.63 27.13
N ARG A 247 -32.46 -15.63 26.40
CA ARG A 247 -32.54 -15.72 24.92
C ARG A 247 -33.96 -15.60 24.32
N THR A 248 -34.98 -16.10 24.99
CA THR A 248 -36.38 -16.01 24.51
C THR A 248 -36.88 -14.57 24.45
N ARG A 249 -36.62 -13.79 25.51
CA ARG A 249 -36.99 -12.37 25.58
C ARG A 249 -36.15 -11.51 24.61
N ALA A 250 -34.88 -11.86 24.44
CA ALA A 250 -34.02 -11.23 23.45
C ALA A 250 -34.57 -11.43 22.03
N ALA A 251 -35.05 -12.63 21.69
CA ALA A 251 -35.63 -12.91 20.38
C ALA A 251 -36.91 -12.09 20.10
N GLU A 252 -37.80 -11.92 21.08
CA GLU A 252 -38.98 -11.06 20.96
C GLU A 252 -38.57 -9.60 20.71
N THR A 253 -37.58 -9.10 21.46
CA THR A 253 -37.09 -7.72 21.30
C THR A 253 -36.41 -7.52 19.94
N VAL A 254 -35.72 -8.54 19.41
CA VAL A 254 -35.14 -8.54 18.07
C VAL A 254 -36.22 -8.45 16.98
N ALA A 255 -37.36 -9.11 17.16
CA ALA A 255 -38.49 -9.00 16.22
C ALA A 255 -39.04 -7.56 16.16
N ASP A 256 -39.22 -6.92 17.31
CA ASP A 256 -39.65 -5.52 17.39
C ASP A 256 -38.63 -4.56 16.75
N LEU A 257 -37.33 -4.81 16.95
CA LEU A 257 -36.28 -4.01 16.33
C LEU A 257 -36.27 -4.14 14.81
N THR A 258 -36.45 -5.37 14.30
CA THR A 258 -36.51 -5.63 12.86
C THR A 258 -37.73 -4.95 12.24
N ALA A 259 -38.87 -4.91 12.95
CA ALA A 259 -40.07 -4.20 12.50
C ALA A 259 -39.86 -2.67 12.43
N ARG A 260 -39.09 -2.11 13.37
CA ARG A 260 -38.80 -0.66 13.45
C ARG A 260 -37.71 -0.21 12.46
N TRP A 261 -36.70 -1.04 12.23
CA TRP A 261 -35.55 -0.76 11.38
C TRP A 261 -35.48 -1.74 10.22
N SER A 262 -36.41 -1.61 9.26
CA SER A 262 -36.64 -2.59 8.19
C SER A 262 -35.46 -2.86 7.24
N HIS A 263 -34.45 -1.98 7.23
CA HIS A 263 -33.24 -2.12 6.43
C HIS A 263 -32.10 -2.80 7.19
N LEU A 264 -32.25 -3.01 8.50
CA LEU A 264 -31.28 -3.70 9.35
C LEU A 264 -31.77 -5.12 9.64
N ARG A 265 -30.89 -6.10 9.45
CA ARG A 265 -31.10 -7.45 9.93
C ARG A 265 -30.41 -7.63 11.27
N PHE A 266 -31.14 -8.05 12.28
CA PHE A 266 -30.57 -8.33 13.60
C PHE A 266 -30.30 -9.83 13.76
N VAL A 267 -29.05 -10.20 14.02
CA VAL A 267 -28.60 -11.58 14.12
C VAL A 267 -28.18 -11.86 15.56
N LEU A 268 -28.98 -12.67 16.25
CA LEU A 268 -28.68 -13.19 17.58
C LEU A 268 -27.98 -14.55 17.44
N ARG A 269 -26.68 -14.60 17.72
CA ARG A 269 -25.86 -15.82 17.73
C ARG A 269 -25.31 -16.01 19.13
N GLU A 270 -25.61 -17.16 19.72
CA GLU A 270 -25.19 -17.49 21.10
C GLU A 270 -25.69 -16.45 22.11
N ASP A 271 -24.80 -15.60 22.61
CA ASP A 271 -25.05 -14.52 23.56
C ASP A 271 -24.70 -13.13 22.98
N ARG A 272 -24.56 -13.03 21.65
CA ARG A 272 -24.18 -11.80 20.92
C ARG A 272 -25.24 -11.36 19.93
N LEU A 273 -25.45 -10.05 19.87
CA LEU A 273 -26.35 -9.41 18.91
C LEU A 273 -25.53 -8.55 17.95
N ASN A 274 -25.68 -8.83 16.66
CA ASN A 274 -25.11 -8.02 15.58
C ASN A 274 -26.23 -7.42 14.73
N ALA A 275 -26.05 -6.19 14.27
CA ALA A 275 -26.81 -5.62 13.16
C ALA A 275 -26.03 -5.84 11.86
N VAL A 276 -26.73 -6.29 10.82
CA VAL A 276 -26.15 -6.60 9.52
C VAL A 276 -26.98 -5.93 8.43
N VAL A 277 -26.29 -5.33 7.46
CA VAL A 277 -26.87 -4.82 6.22
C VAL A 277 -26.07 -5.39 5.06
N GLU A 278 -26.74 -5.75 3.98
CA GLU A 278 -26.11 -6.24 2.76
C GLU A 278 -26.46 -5.30 1.61
N ILE A 279 -25.44 -4.87 0.88
CA ILE A 279 -25.51 -3.92 -0.22
C ILE A 279 -25.14 -4.68 -1.50
N PRO A 280 -26.01 -4.71 -2.51
CA PRO A 280 -25.64 -5.25 -3.81
C PRO A 280 -24.45 -4.48 -4.39
N GLY A 281 -23.41 -5.22 -4.79
CA GLY A 281 -22.21 -4.69 -5.42
C GLY A 281 -22.22 -4.79 -6.94
N PHE A 282 -23.28 -5.31 -7.57
CA PHE A 282 -23.37 -5.42 -9.03
C PHE A 282 -24.73 -4.92 -9.56
N PRO A 283 -24.81 -3.68 -10.08
CA PRO A 283 -23.77 -2.65 -10.03
C PRO A 283 -23.60 -2.06 -8.62
N PHE A 284 -22.37 -1.67 -8.28
CA PHE A 284 -22.07 -0.92 -7.07
C PHE A 284 -22.38 0.57 -7.29
N VAL A 285 -23.07 1.19 -6.34
CA VAL A 285 -23.35 2.63 -6.34
C VAL A 285 -22.84 3.19 -5.02
N PRO A 286 -21.83 4.07 -5.00
CA PRO A 286 -21.27 4.62 -3.77
C PRO A 286 -22.31 5.28 -2.88
N ARG A 287 -23.28 5.98 -3.49
CA ARG A 287 -24.39 6.60 -2.77
C ARG A 287 -25.20 5.61 -1.91
N HIS A 288 -25.36 4.36 -2.36
CA HIS A 288 -26.07 3.37 -1.57
C HIS A 288 -25.31 3.00 -0.28
N LEU A 289 -23.98 2.97 -0.35
CA LEU A 289 -23.14 2.74 0.83
C LEU A 289 -23.27 3.90 1.82
N THR A 290 -23.15 5.15 1.35
CA THR A 290 -23.24 6.32 2.22
C THR A 290 -24.64 6.49 2.82
N ASP A 291 -25.72 6.32 2.04
CA ASP A 291 -27.10 6.37 2.53
C ASP A 291 -27.40 5.29 3.60
N LEU A 292 -26.80 4.10 3.47
CA LEU A 292 -26.95 3.04 4.46
C LEU A 292 -26.12 3.29 5.72
N LEU A 293 -24.92 3.86 5.58
CA LEU A 293 -24.12 4.30 6.72
C LEU A 293 -24.82 5.41 7.51
N GLU A 294 -25.48 6.36 6.86
CA GLU A 294 -26.31 7.38 7.54
C GLU A 294 -27.43 6.74 8.36
N ARG A 295 -28.12 5.73 7.81
CA ARG A 295 -29.18 5.01 8.51
C ARG A 295 -28.65 4.20 9.70
N VAL A 296 -27.50 3.54 9.53
CA VAL A 296 -26.81 2.83 10.61
C VAL A 296 -26.42 3.83 11.71
N THR A 297 -25.89 5.00 11.35
CA THR A 297 -25.55 6.08 12.29
C THR A 297 -26.78 6.52 13.10
N ALA A 298 -27.90 6.76 12.44
CA ALA A 298 -29.16 7.13 13.10
C ALA A 298 -29.67 6.03 14.04
N PHE A 299 -29.48 4.76 13.70
CA PHE A 299 -29.78 3.64 14.59
C PHE A 299 -28.83 3.59 15.80
N LEU A 300 -27.52 3.71 15.59
CA LEU A 300 -26.52 3.63 16.65
C LEU A 300 -26.64 4.76 17.69
N ALA A 301 -27.10 5.94 17.27
CA ALA A 301 -27.47 7.01 18.18
C ALA A 301 -28.57 6.61 19.20
N THR A 302 -29.38 5.59 18.88
CA THR A 302 -30.41 5.03 19.80
C THR A 302 -29.90 3.88 20.67
N VAL A 303 -28.65 3.43 20.47
CA VAL A 303 -28.03 2.32 21.20
C VAL A 303 -27.26 2.88 22.41
N ASP A 304 -27.97 2.94 23.53
CA ASP A 304 -27.48 3.44 24.81
C ASP A 304 -27.47 2.35 25.90
N ARG A 305 -27.21 2.74 27.16
CA ARG A 305 -27.24 1.81 28.29
C ARG A 305 -28.64 1.24 28.54
N ALA A 306 -29.69 1.99 28.26
CA ALA A 306 -31.07 1.52 28.41
C ALA A 306 -31.41 0.46 27.36
N PHE A 307 -30.89 0.60 26.13
CA PHE A 307 -30.95 -0.44 25.10
C PHE A 307 -30.32 -1.74 25.59
N ALA A 308 -29.08 -1.71 26.11
CA ALA A 308 -28.41 -2.90 26.63
C ALA A 308 -29.16 -3.55 27.80
N ALA A 309 -29.73 -2.74 28.70
CA ALA A 309 -30.53 -3.22 29.83
C ALA A 309 -31.79 -4.00 29.41
N ARG A 310 -32.40 -3.69 28.25
CA ARG A 310 -33.57 -4.44 27.73
C ARG A 310 -33.23 -5.90 27.41
N PHE A 311 -31.97 -6.17 27.10
CA PHE A 311 -31.43 -7.49 26.77
C PHE A 311 -30.69 -8.16 27.93
N ASP A 312 -30.66 -7.54 29.11
CA ASP A 312 -29.81 -7.97 30.23
C ASP A 312 -28.36 -8.24 29.76
N ALA A 313 -27.83 -7.31 28.96
CA ALA A 313 -26.60 -7.48 28.20
C ALA A 313 -25.61 -6.33 28.43
N VAL A 314 -24.38 -6.50 27.93
CA VAL A 314 -23.36 -5.46 27.92
C VAL A 314 -23.23 -4.85 26.53
N GLY A 315 -23.21 -3.51 26.46
CA GLY A 315 -23.06 -2.77 25.21
C GLY A 315 -21.65 -2.88 24.63
N HIS A 316 -21.57 -3.11 23.31
CA HIS A 316 -20.32 -3.15 22.57
C HIS A 316 -19.93 -1.72 22.13
N ARG A 317 -19.61 -0.86 23.11
CA ARG A 317 -19.10 0.48 22.84
C ARG A 317 -17.57 0.48 22.77
N THR A 318 -17.02 0.82 21.62
CA THR A 318 -15.66 1.34 21.50
C THR A 318 -15.63 2.72 22.13
N THR A 319 -15.08 2.83 23.34
CA THR A 319 -14.72 4.15 23.87
C THR A 319 -13.79 4.82 22.85
N PRO A 320 -14.10 6.04 22.34
CA PRO A 320 -13.10 6.80 21.60
C PRO A 320 -11.91 6.94 22.53
N ARG A 321 -10.75 6.39 22.14
CA ARG A 321 -9.55 6.43 22.97
C ARG A 321 -9.22 7.91 23.16
N PRO A 322 -9.40 8.51 24.37
CA PRO A 322 -8.88 9.84 24.58
C PRO A 322 -7.38 9.75 24.37
N ALA A 323 -6.84 10.68 23.60
CA ALA A 323 -5.42 10.79 23.38
C ALA A 323 -4.75 11.35 24.65
N VAL A 324 -4.74 10.63 25.79
CA VAL A 324 -3.75 10.85 26.85
C VAL A 324 -3.64 9.67 27.81
N ALA A 325 -2.41 9.47 28.26
CA ALA A 325 -1.96 8.77 29.45
C ALA A 325 -1.97 7.23 29.38
N ASN A 326 -0.83 6.75 28.89
CA ASN A 326 -0.10 5.60 29.43
C ASN A 326 -0.51 5.29 30.88
N HIS A 327 -1.16 4.14 31.10
CA HIS A 327 -0.86 3.15 32.13
C HIS A 327 -2.01 2.12 32.24
N GLU A 328 -1.64 0.85 32.02
CA GLU A 328 -2.27 -0.36 32.55
C GLU A 328 -3.73 -0.67 32.15
N ARG A 329 -3.91 -1.20 30.94
CA ARG A 329 -4.69 -2.43 30.77
C ARG A 329 -4.24 -3.19 29.53
N ALA A 330 -3.53 -4.30 29.75
CA ALA A 330 -3.16 -5.23 28.70
C ALA A 330 -4.44 -5.71 27.97
N PRO A 331 -4.51 -5.61 26.63
CA PRO A 331 -5.53 -6.33 25.86
C PRO A 331 -5.33 -7.84 26.07
N ASP A 332 -6.40 -8.64 25.97
CA ASP A 332 -6.38 -10.09 26.20
C ASP A 332 -5.37 -10.78 25.25
N VAL A 333 -4.11 -10.88 25.69
CA VAL A 333 -3.08 -11.66 25.04
C VAL A 333 -3.41 -13.14 25.30
N PRO A 334 -3.54 -13.99 24.27
CA PRO A 334 -3.83 -15.40 24.44
C PRO A 334 -2.88 -16.06 25.46
N PRO A 335 -3.36 -16.96 26.34
CA PRO A 335 -2.54 -17.54 27.41
C PRO A 335 -1.26 -18.23 26.93
N ALA A 336 -1.30 -18.88 25.76
CA ALA A 336 -0.12 -19.51 25.16
C ALA A 336 0.91 -18.46 24.68
N LEU A 337 0.46 -17.35 24.09
CA LEU A 337 1.35 -16.24 23.71
C LEU A 337 1.97 -15.58 24.94
N MET A 338 1.19 -15.38 26.00
CA MET A 338 1.71 -14.90 27.29
C MET A 338 2.79 -15.83 27.86
N ALA A 339 2.59 -17.15 27.76
CA ALA A 339 3.57 -18.14 28.22
C ALA A 339 4.87 -18.08 27.38
N VAL A 340 4.79 -17.98 26.05
CA VAL A 340 5.97 -17.79 25.19
C VAL A 340 6.72 -16.50 25.55
N MET A 341 6.00 -15.40 25.75
CA MET A 341 6.61 -14.12 26.12
C MET A 341 7.30 -14.17 27.49
N GLN A 342 6.70 -14.84 28.48
CA GLN A 342 7.32 -15.04 29.80
C GLN A 342 8.58 -15.90 29.71
N LEU A 343 8.57 -16.94 28.87
CA LEU A 343 9.73 -17.80 28.64
C LEU A 343 10.87 -17.06 27.92
N VAL A 344 10.56 -16.17 26.99
CA VAL A 344 11.56 -15.30 26.34
C VAL A 344 12.11 -14.25 27.31
N ARG A 345 11.26 -13.69 28.17
CA ARG A 345 11.64 -12.60 29.09
C ARG A 345 12.40 -13.07 30.33
N TYR A 346 12.05 -14.24 30.86
CA TYR A 346 12.57 -14.74 32.14
C TYR A 346 13.24 -16.12 32.04
N GLY A 347 13.27 -16.73 30.85
CA GLY A 347 13.94 -18.01 30.64
C GLY A 347 15.47 -17.89 30.66
N GLU A 348 16.13 -19.00 31.00
CA GLU A 348 17.59 -19.09 30.90
C GLU A 348 17.99 -19.34 29.45
N GLY A 349 18.52 -18.31 28.78
CA GLY A 349 18.99 -18.38 27.39
C GLY A 349 17.89 -18.25 26.34
N THR A 350 18.24 -18.48 25.08
CA THR A 350 17.31 -18.36 23.94
C THR A 350 16.30 -19.51 23.96
N LEU A 351 15.00 -19.18 23.89
CA LEU A 351 13.93 -20.18 23.86
C LEU A 351 14.06 -21.11 22.64
N ALA A 352 14.10 -22.42 22.89
CA ALA A 352 14.16 -23.44 21.84
C ALA A 352 12.87 -23.46 20.99
N ALA A 353 13.02 -23.66 19.68
CA ALA A 353 11.92 -23.63 18.71
C ALA A 353 10.86 -24.71 18.99
N GLU A 354 11.31 -25.89 19.44
CA GLU A 354 10.45 -27.03 19.78
C GLU A 354 9.61 -26.73 21.02
N THR A 355 10.18 -26.09 22.03
CA THR A 355 9.48 -25.70 23.26
C THR A 355 8.47 -24.60 22.98
N ALA A 356 8.80 -23.61 22.15
CA ALA A 356 7.83 -22.60 21.70
C ALA A 356 6.69 -23.24 20.89
N ALA A 357 6.98 -24.23 20.05
CA ALA A 357 5.96 -24.97 19.31
C ALA A 357 5.07 -25.82 20.23
N ASP A 358 5.63 -26.45 21.27
CA ASP A 358 4.88 -27.21 22.28
C ASP A 358 3.89 -26.32 23.04
N VAL A 359 4.34 -25.13 23.45
CA VAL A 359 3.49 -24.14 24.16
C VAL A 359 2.34 -23.66 23.27
N CYS A 360 2.55 -23.58 21.96
CA CYS A 360 1.51 -23.28 20.98
C CYS A 360 0.73 -24.52 20.49
N GLU A 361 0.82 -25.66 21.19
CA GLU A 361 0.18 -26.93 20.86
C GLU A 361 0.50 -27.47 19.45
N ARG A 362 1.59 -26.98 18.86
CA ARG A 362 1.97 -27.16 17.44
C ARG A 362 0.87 -26.76 16.46
N ASP A 363 -0.09 -25.93 16.86
CA ASP A 363 -1.11 -25.42 15.95
C ASP A 363 -0.52 -24.30 15.09
N ARG A 364 -0.37 -24.59 13.80
CA ARG A 364 0.16 -23.65 12.81
C ARG A 364 -0.68 -22.38 12.70
N ALA A 365 -2.01 -22.49 12.80
CA ALA A 365 -2.89 -21.33 12.71
C ALA A 365 -2.73 -20.43 13.93
N ALA A 366 -2.66 -21.02 15.14
CA ALA A 366 -2.40 -20.29 16.37
C ALA A 366 -1.03 -19.61 16.38
N ILE A 367 0.03 -20.29 15.90
CA ILE A 367 1.38 -19.70 15.81
C ILE A 367 1.38 -18.49 14.87
N LEU A 368 0.70 -18.56 13.73
CA LEU A 368 0.59 -17.43 12.79
C LEU A 368 -0.19 -16.26 13.39
N ASP A 369 -1.27 -16.54 14.12
CA ASP A 369 -2.05 -15.51 14.82
C ASP A 369 -1.21 -14.82 15.91
N TYR A 370 -0.41 -15.59 16.66
CA TYR A 370 0.48 -15.06 17.68
C TYR A 370 1.64 -14.24 17.10
N MET A 371 2.14 -14.63 15.91
CA MET A 371 3.14 -13.85 15.18
C MET A 371 2.57 -12.51 14.73
N ARG A 372 1.31 -12.47 14.26
CA ARG A 372 0.60 -11.23 13.91
C ARG A 372 0.52 -10.30 15.12
N ILE A 373 0.01 -10.79 16.25
CA ILE A 373 -0.11 -10.01 17.49
C ILE A 373 1.26 -9.48 17.95
N SER A 374 2.32 -10.30 17.85
CA SER A 374 3.67 -9.91 18.28
C SER A 374 4.32 -8.88 17.34
N ALA A 375 4.06 -8.96 16.03
CA ALA A 375 4.57 -8.02 15.04
C ALA A 375 3.93 -6.63 15.19
N GLU A 376 2.61 -6.58 15.40
CA GLU A 376 1.88 -5.34 15.68
C GLU A 376 2.43 -4.63 16.93
N ARG A 377 2.65 -5.38 18.03
CA ARG A 377 3.21 -4.83 19.27
C ARG A 377 4.65 -4.35 19.11
N THR A 378 5.47 -5.05 18.32
CA THR A 378 6.85 -4.64 18.04
C THR A 378 6.87 -3.28 17.31
N ALA A 379 5.98 -3.09 16.32
CA ALA A 379 5.84 -1.82 15.62
C ALA A 379 5.32 -0.68 16.52
N GLU A 380 4.32 -0.97 17.35
CA GLU A 380 3.76 0.01 18.31
C GLU A 380 4.79 0.50 19.33
N TRP A 381 5.58 -0.43 19.88
CA TRP A 381 6.66 -0.08 20.81
C TRP A 381 7.84 0.61 20.10
N GLY A 382 8.12 0.27 18.84
CA GLY A 382 9.10 0.99 18.01
C GLY A 382 8.74 2.46 17.84
N GLY A 383 7.50 2.75 17.44
CA GLY A 383 7.02 4.13 17.33
C GLY A 383 6.92 4.87 18.67
N SER A 384 6.74 4.15 19.78
CA SER A 384 6.77 4.74 21.13
C SER A 384 8.18 5.07 21.60
N LEU A 385 9.16 4.23 21.28
CA LEU A 385 10.57 4.46 21.55
C LEU A 385 11.11 5.68 20.79
N GLU A 386 10.74 5.85 19.53
CA GLU A 386 11.12 7.02 18.73
C GLU A 386 10.59 8.33 19.35
N ARG A 387 9.35 8.33 19.83
CA ARG A 387 8.76 9.48 20.56
C ARG A 387 9.48 9.75 21.89
N ALA A 388 9.75 8.71 22.68
CA ALA A 388 10.47 8.86 23.95
C ALA A 388 11.89 9.43 23.74
N ARG A 389 12.56 9.07 22.64
CA ARG A 389 13.86 9.63 22.24
C ARG A 389 13.74 11.09 21.81
N ALA A 390 12.71 11.44 21.05
CA ALA A 390 12.44 12.82 20.63
C ALA A 390 12.13 13.74 21.83
N GLU A 391 11.46 13.21 22.86
CA GLU A 391 11.09 13.92 24.09
C GLU A 391 12.21 13.90 25.16
N ALA A 392 13.34 13.23 24.88
CA ALA A 392 14.51 13.11 25.75
C ALA A 392 14.20 12.59 27.17
N ASN A 393 13.23 11.67 27.30
CA ASN A 393 12.85 11.06 28.58
C ASN A 393 13.57 9.70 28.80
N PRO A 394 14.63 9.64 29.62
CA PRO A 394 15.48 8.45 29.72
C PRO A 394 14.78 7.24 30.35
N ASP A 395 13.89 7.47 31.32
CA ASP A 395 13.17 6.38 32.00
C ASP A 395 12.15 5.71 31.05
N GLU A 396 11.53 6.52 30.19
CA GLU A 396 10.58 6.03 29.19
C GLU A 396 11.28 5.34 28.02
N VAL A 397 12.47 5.81 27.62
CA VAL A 397 13.33 5.12 26.64
C VAL A 397 13.69 3.72 27.12
N VAL A 398 14.18 3.57 28.36
CA VAL A 398 14.54 2.25 28.92
C VAL A 398 13.33 1.32 28.99
N HIS A 399 12.16 1.84 29.38
CA HIS A 399 10.92 1.07 29.42
C HIS A 399 10.49 0.61 28.03
N CYS A 400 10.46 1.51 27.04
CA CYS A 400 10.08 1.18 25.67
C CYS A 400 11.08 0.24 24.99
N GLU A 401 12.39 0.39 25.25
CA GLU A 401 13.42 -0.53 24.75
C GLU A 401 13.25 -1.95 25.31
N GLY A 402 12.95 -2.06 26.61
CA GLY A 402 12.69 -3.34 27.27
C GLY A 402 11.47 -4.06 26.69
N GLU A 403 10.36 -3.35 26.50
CA GLU A 403 9.14 -3.92 25.91
C GLU A 403 9.33 -4.26 24.42
N ALA A 404 9.94 -3.37 23.62
CA ALA A 404 10.23 -3.64 22.21
C ALA A 404 11.11 -4.88 22.02
N THR A 405 12.14 -5.03 22.87
CA THR A 405 13.04 -6.19 22.85
C THR A 405 12.29 -7.49 23.21
N ALA A 406 11.41 -7.45 24.21
CA ALA A 406 10.62 -8.61 24.62
C ALA A 406 9.67 -9.08 23.50
N TRP A 407 9.00 -8.16 22.80
CA TRP A 407 8.10 -8.48 21.69
C TRP A 407 8.86 -8.98 20.46
N ALA A 408 9.99 -8.37 20.12
CA ALA A 408 10.86 -8.83 19.03
C ALA A 408 11.42 -10.24 19.30
N GLY A 409 11.85 -10.52 20.53
CA GLY A 409 12.30 -11.86 20.94
C GLY A 409 11.19 -12.91 20.86
N THR A 410 9.95 -12.53 21.21
CA THR A 410 8.77 -13.39 21.11
C THR A 410 8.44 -13.72 19.65
N LEU A 411 8.48 -12.73 18.76
CA LEU A 411 8.29 -12.92 17.32
C LEU A 411 9.35 -13.85 16.70
N ALA A 412 10.61 -13.72 17.12
CA ALA A 412 11.69 -14.60 16.69
C ALA A 412 11.48 -16.05 17.15
N ALA A 413 11.06 -16.26 18.41
CA ALA A 413 10.76 -17.59 18.94
C ALA A 413 9.58 -18.26 18.21
N LEU A 414 8.51 -17.51 17.91
CA LEU A 414 7.36 -18.01 17.14
C LEU A 414 7.72 -18.33 15.69
N SER A 415 8.62 -17.55 15.07
CA SER A 415 9.16 -17.85 13.74
C SER A 415 9.95 -19.17 13.72
N GLY A 416 10.72 -19.44 14.79
CA GLY A 416 11.37 -20.73 15.01
C GLY A 416 10.37 -21.87 15.18
N ALA A 417 9.35 -21.68 16.01
CA ALA A 417 8.27 -22.65 16.22
C ALA A 417 7.54 -23.01 14.92
N LEU A 418 7.20 -22.01 14.09
CA LEU A 418 6.55 -22.22 12.80
C LEU A 418 7.41 -23.07 11.86
N ARG A 419 8.74 -22.87 11.85
CA ARG A 419 9.68 -23.71 11.09
C ARG A 419 9.70 -25.12 11.65
N ALA A 420 9.79 -25.30 12.98
CA ALA A 420 9.78 -26.61 13.60
C ALA A 420 8.49 -27.40 13.28
N VAL A 421 7.33 -26.74 13.29
CA VAL A 421 6.03 -27.36 12.92
C VAL A 421 5.94 -27.65 11.42
N SER A 422 6.44 -26.75 10.56
CA SER A 422 6.33 -26.89 9.10
C SER A 422 7.32 -27.91 8.53
N PHE A 423 8.48 -28.12 9.17
CA PHE A 423 9.51 -29.07 8.73
C PHE A 423 9.47 -30.41 9.49
N SER A 424 8.62 -30.56 10.51
CA SER A 424 8.34 -31.85 11.15
C SER A 424 7.39 -32.69 10.29
N ARG A 425 7.91 -33.31 9.23
CA ARG A 425 7.24 -34.42 8.54
C ARG A 425 7.46 -35.68 9.38
N PRO A 426 6.43 -36.41 9.84
CA PRO A 426 6.66 -37.73 10.41
C PRO A 426 7.11 -38.66 9.27
N GLY A 427 8.41 -39.04 9.27
CA GLY A 427 8.90 -40.11 8.40
C GLY A 427 10.12 -39.85 7.53
N LEU A 428 11.04 -38.94 7.87
CA LEU A 428 12.36 -38.91 7.22
C LEU A 428 13.48 -38.82 8.28
N THR A 429 14.02 -39.97 8.64
CA THR A 429 15.40 -40.07 9.13
C THR A 429 16.34 -39.47 8.07
N PRO A 430 17.30 -38.61 8.43
CA PRO A 430 18.24 -38.05 7.47
C PRO A 430 19.09 -39.18 6.87
N ALA A 431 19.07 -39.31 5.55
CA ALA A 431 20.01 -40.16 4.83
C ALA A 431 21.44 -39.57 5.00
N PRO A 432 22.48 -40.41 5.07
CA PRO A 432 23.86 -39.94 5.18
C PRO A 432 24.23 -39.09 3.95
N PRO A 433 25.18 -38.14 4.09
CA PRO A 433 25.47 -37.18 3.04
C PRO A 433 26.08 -37.88 1.81
N GLU A 434 25.38 -37.81 0.68
CA GLU A 434 25.94 -38.16 -0.63
C GLU A 434 26.83 -37.02 -1.13
N GLU A 435 28.03 -37.39 -1.62
CA GLU A 435 29.02 -36.49 -2.19
C GLU A 435 28.47 -35.69 -3.39
N PRO A 436 28.93 -34.45 -3.61
CA PRO A 436 28.47 -33.63 -4.73
C PRO A 436 28.90 -34.25 -6.08
N PRO A 437 28.05 -34.18 -7.12
CA PRO A 437 28.36 -34.76 -8.42
C PRO A 437 29.55 -34.04 -9.08
N ARG A 438 30.52 -34.83 -9.57
CA ARG A 438 31.66 -34.32 -10.32
C ARG A 438 31.17 -33.63 -11.60
N GLN A 439 31.59 -32.37 -11.73
CA GLN A 439 31.52 -31.53 -12.91
C GLN A 439 31.96 -32.32 -14.15
N LEU A 440 31.12 -32.35 -15.20
CA LEU A 440 31.52 -32.84 -16.51
C LEU A 440 32.75 -32.06 -16.97
N GLU A 441 33.89 -32.76 -17.04
CA GLU A 441 35.10 -32.36 -17.76
C GLU A 441 34.77 -32.27 -19.25
N LEU A 442 34.31 -31.12 -19.71
CA LEU A 442 34.41 -30.74 -21.12
C LEU A 442 35.69 -29.94 -21.27
N PHE A 443 36.56 -30.40 -22.17
CA PHE A 443 37.87 -29.86 -22.58
C PHE A 443 39.07 -30.31 -21.74
N ASP A 444 39.62 -31.49 -22.06
CA ASP A 444 41.08 -31.72 -21.97
C ASP A 444 41.55 -32.94 -22.78
N GLU A 445 41.40 -32.94 -24.11
CA GLU A 445 42.30 -33.72 -24.99
C GLU A 445 42.56 -32.97 -26.32
N PRO A 446 43.78 -32.44 -26.56
CA PRO A 446 44.11 -31.60 -27.73
C PRO A 446 44.61 -32.40 -28.95
N SER A 447 44.02 -33.55 -29.29
CA SER A 447 44.55 -34.38 -30.40
C SER A 447 43.55 -35.11 -31.31
N GLU A 448 42.25 -34.81 -31.30
CA GLU A 448 41.34 -35.40 -32.30
C GLU A 448 41.08 -34.49 -33.51
N LEU A 449 41.49 -34.98 -34.68
CA LEU A 449 41.20 -34.43 -36.01
C LEU A 449 39.68 -34.39 -36.24
N THR A 450 39.14 -33.22 -36.59
CA THR A 450 37.72 -33.06 -36.89
C THR A 450 37.41 -33.28 -38.38
N LEU A 451 36.17 -33.66 -38.65
CA LEU A 451 35.63 -34.14 -39.93
C LEU A 451 35.64 -33.14 -41.12
N PHE A 452 36.38 -32.02 -41.01
CA PHE A 452 36.44 -30.96 -42.01
C PHE A 452 37.79 -30.83 -42.73
N ASP A 453 38.75 -31.71 -42.47
CA ASP A 453 39.91 -31.87 -43.36
C ASP A 453 39.54 -32.74 -44.57
N ALA A 454 38.96 -32.12 -45.60
CA ALA A 454 38.78 -32.74 -46.90
C ALA A 454 40.12 -32.76 -47.68
N PRO A 455 40.53 -33.89 -48.27
CA PRO A 455 41.78 -33.98 -49.01
C PRO A 455 41.65 -33.38 -50.42
N ARG A 456 42.63 -32.52 -50.75
CA ARG A 456 43.01 -31.91 -52.04
C ARG A 456 42.08 -32.05 -53.25
#